data_AF-A0A382HBX2-F1
#
_entry.id   AF-A0A382HBX2-F1
#
_cell.length_a   1.000
_cell.length_b   1.000
_cell.length_c   1.000
_cell.angle_alpha   90.00
_cell.angle_beta   90.00
_cell.angle_gamma   90.00
#
_symmetry.space_group_name_H-M   'P 1'
#
loop_
_entity.id
_entity.type
_entity.pdbx_description
1 polymer ?
#
loop_
_entity_poly.entity_id
_entity_poly.type
_entity_poly.pdbx_seq_one_letter_code
_entity_poly.pdbx_strand_id
1 'polypeptide(L)'
;MWNVITEWFGSKLEKRSLVKEFNLRASNAWDKGEAPTLLRARISWGDNQNKHSFSDVRSGFRIKAVTGGILDNEQCAIIGILIYSDQVLVRKLIRLGFDTLEVFGTRGGEYTIGLTTLLLT
;
A
#
# COMPACT_ATOMS: atom_id res chain seq x y z
N MET A 1 8.61 30.13 5.19
CA MET A 1 9.21 29.24 4.17
C MET A 1 9.84 27.99 4.81
N TRP A 2 10.58 28.11 5.93
CA TRP A 2 11.14 26.97 6.66
C TRP A 2 10.07 26.00 7.24
N ASN A 3 8.93 26.52 7.70
CA ASN A 3 7.83 25.70 8.23
C ASN A 3 7.13 24.82 7.16
N VAL A 4 7.10 25.29 5.90
CA VAL A 4 6.55 24.53 4.76
C VAL A 4 7.46 23.35 4.42
N ILE A 5 8.78 23.58 4.53
CA ILE A 5 9.80 22.55 4.31
C ILE A 5 9.73 21.48 5.42
N THR A 6 9.53 21.86 6.68
CA THR A 6 9.36 20.88 7.77
C THR A 6 8.04 20.10 7.68
N GLU A 7 6.96 20.70 7.15
CA GLU A 7 5.71 19.98 6.85
C GLU A 7 5.90 18.96 5.70
N TRP A 8 6.70 19.29 4.67
CA TRP A 8 7.10 18.31 3.65
C TRP A 8 7.89 17.12 4.22
N PHE A 9 8.59 17.31 5.34
CA PHE A 9 9.33 16.26 6.05
C PHE A 9 8.50 15.50 7.09
N GLY A 10 7.19 15.72 7.16
CA GLY A 10 6.24 14.93 7.96
C GLY A 10 5.99 13.50 7.45
N SER A 11 6.92 12.89 6.69
CA SER A 11 6.72 11.65 5.93
C SER A 11 6.14 10.52 6.78
N LYS A 12 6.56 10.37 8.04
CA LYS A 12 6.03 9.34 8.96
C LYS A 12 4.57 9.57 9.35
N LEU A 13 4.14 10.82 9.56
CA LEU A 13 2.76 11.16 9.85
C LEU A 13 1.90 10.97 8.60
N GLU A 14 2.38 11.45 7.45
CA GLU A 14 1.71 11.26 6.15
C GLU A 14 1.57 9.77 5.78
N LYS A 15 2.60 8.96 6.04
CA LYS A 15 2.60 7.50 5.84
C LYS A 15 1.53 6.81 6.68
N ARG A 16 1.42 7.17 7.95
CA ARG A 16 0.36 6.67 8.84
C ARG A 16 -1.02 7.18 8.43
N SER A 17 -1.11 8.43 7.99
CA SER A 17 -2.35 9.04 7.51
C SER A 17 -2.86 8.31 6.27
N LEU A 18 -1.99 8.01 5.30
CA LEU A 18 -2.33 7.21 4.11
C LEU A 18 -2.94 5.85 4.48
N VAL A 19 -2.32 5.12 5.41
CA VAL A 19 -2.82 3.82 5.86
C VAL A 19 -4.17 3.96 6.57
N LYS A 20 -4.36 4.99 7.39
CA LYS A 20 -5.64 5.28 8.04
C LYS A 20 -6.73 5.62 7.02
N GLU A 21 -6.41 6.45 6.04
CA GLU A 21 -7.32 6.86 4.97
C GLU A 21 -7.75 5.66 4.12
N PHE A 22 -6.81 4.80 3.72
CA PHE A 22 -7.12 3.56 3.02
C PHE A 22 -8.09 2.69 3.82
N ASN A 23 -7.80 2.46 5.10
CA ASN A 23 -8.63 1.63 5.96
C ASN A 23 -10.03 2.21 6.15
N LEU A 24 -10.16 3.52 6.33
CA LEU A 24 -11.45 4.20 6.43
C LEU A 24 -12.28 4.01 5.15
N ARG A 25 -11.67 4.21 3.98
CA ARG A 25 -12.35 4.03 2.69
C ARG A 25 -12.74 2.57 2.44
N ALA A 26 -11.86 1.63 2.76
CA ALA A 26 -12.12 0.20 2.62
C ALA A 26 -13.27 -0.26 3.53
N SER A 27 -13.31 0.21 4.79
CA SER A 27 -14.44 -0.04 5.69
C SER A 27 -15.73 0.55 5.16
N ASN A 28 -15.73 1.81 4.71
CA ASN A 28 -16.93 2.44 4.15
C ASN A 28 -17.46 1.72 2.90
N ALA A 29 -16.57 1.26 2.00
CA ALA A 29 -16.95 0.51 0.81
C ALA A 29 -17.55 -0.86 1.16
N TRP A 30 -17.00 -1.53 2.18
CA TRP A 30 -17.55 -2.77 2.71
C TRP A 30 -18.93 -2.57 3.34
N ASP A 31 -19.09 -1.57 4.22
CA ASP A 31 -20.36 -1.29 4.92
C ASP A 31 -21.51 -0.96 3.95
N LYS A 32 -21.18 -0.38 2.79
CA LYS A 32 -22.13 -0.08 1.71
C LYS A 32 -22.38 -1.26 0.75
N GLY A 33 -21.64 -2.36 0.87
CA GLY A 33 -21.69 -3.49 -0.05
C GLY A 33 -21.05 -3.24 -1.42
N GLU A 34 -20.26 -2.18 -1.57
CA GLU A 34 -19.54 -1.84 -2.81
C GLU A 34 -18.31 -2.75 -3.03
N ALA A 35 -17.74 -3.29 -1.94
CA ALA A 35 -16.64 -4.23 -1.97
C ALA A 35 -17.06 -5.59 -1.36
N PRO A 36 -16.80 -6.73 -2.04
CA PRO A 36 -17.16 -8.06 -1.57
C PRO A 36 -16.20 -8.65 -0.53
N THR A 37 -15.14 -7.90 -0.18
CA THR A 37 -14.12 -8.28 0.83
C THR A 37 -13.66 -7.04 1.58
N LEU A 38 -13.64 -7.10 2.90
CA LEU A 38 -13.03 -6.06 3.72
C LEU A 38 -11.51 -6.15 3.64
N LEU A 39 -10.89 -5.12 3.08
CA LEU A 39 -9.44 -4.96 3.00
C LEU A 39 -8.92 -4.08 4.14
N ARG A 40 -7.70 -4.39 4.61
CA ARG A 40 -7.00 -3.59 5.60
C ARG A 40 -5.53 -3.43 5.26
N ALA A 41 -5.08 -2.19 5.17
CA ALA A 41 -3.68 -1.82 5.03
C ALA A 41 -2.95 -1.71 6.37
N ARG A 42 -1.66 -2.05 6.37
CA ARG A 42 -0.70 -1.82 7.46
C ARG A 42 0.71 -1.59 6.90
N ILE A 43 1.57 -0.97 7.70
CA ILE A 43 2.99 -0.83 7.38
C ILE A 43 3.72 -2.11 7.79
N SER A 44 4.51 -2.70 6.90
CA SER A 44 5.37 -3.85 7.15
C SER A 44 6.85 -3.50 6.91
N TRP A 45 7.74 -4.48 7.09
CA TRP A 45 9.16 -4.31 6.77
C TRP A 45 9.44 -4.18 5.26
N GLY A 46 8.54 -4.68 4.40
CA GLY A 46 8.78 -4.79 2.96
C GLY A 46 9.78 -5.90 2.63
N ASP A 47 10.23 -5.92 1.38
CA ASP A 47 11.29 -6.79 0.88
C ASP A 47 12.57 -5.96 0.63
N ASN A 48 13.69 -6.42 1.18
CA ASN A 48 14.98 -5.75 1.03
C ASN A 48 15.45 -5.70 -0.42
N GLN A 49 15.01 -6.61 -1.28
CA GLN A 49 15.36 -6.61 -2.71
C GLN A 49 14.73 -5.43 -3.47
N ASN A 50 13.65 -4.85 -2.95
CA ASN A 50 12.96 -3.72 -3.58
C ASN A 50 13.45 -2.36 -3.10
N LYS A 51 14.44 -2.32 -2.20
CA LYS A 51 14.94 -1.09 -1.59
C LYS A 51 15.43 -0.10 -2.67
N HIS A 52 15.09 1.16 -2.47
CA HIS A 52 15.54 2.28 -3.30
C HIS A 52 15.79 3.53 -2.45
N SER A 53 16.25 4.62 -3.07
CA SER A 53 16.72 5.83 -2.36
C SER A 53 15.68 6.53 -1.47
N PHE A 54 14.40 6.20 -1.61
CA PHE A 54 13.31 6.73 -0.79
C PHE A 54 12.89 5.78 0.34
N SER A 55 13.37 4.54 0.35
CA SER A 55 12.91 3.50 1.26
C SER A 55 13.11 3.84 2.74
N ASP A 56 12.05 3.69 3.53
CA ASP A 56 12.15 3.65 4.98
C ASP A 56 12.63 2.27 5.49
N VAL A 57 12.95 2.21 6.78
CA VAL A 57 13.17 0.95 7.52
C VAL A 57 11.95 0.02 7.44
N ARG A 58 10.74 0.57 7.56
CA ARG A 58 9.47 -0.16 7.38
C ARG A 58 8.78 0.34 6.12
N SER A 59 9.02 -0.33 5.01
CA SER A 59 8.70 0.17 3.67
C SER A 59 7.66 -0.66 2.93
N GLY A 60 7.07 -1.67 3.55
CA GLY A 60 5.99 -2.42 2.94
C GLY A 60 4.64 -1.75 3.15
N PHE A 61 3.89 -1.53 2.08
CA PHE A 61 2.47 -1.20 2.11
C PHE A 61 1.68 -2.50 1.98
N ARG A 62 1.31 -3.09 3.12
CA ARG A 62 0.67 -4.41 3.16
C ARG A 62 -0.83 -4.29 3.23
N ILE A 63 -1.53 -4.86 2.27
CA ILE A 63 -2.98 -5.04 2.27
C ILE A 63 -3.28 -6.48 2.68
N LYS A 64 -4.25 -6.65 3.57
CA LYS A 64 -4.76 -7.96 3.96
C LYS A 64 -6.27 -8.02 3.80
N ALA A 65 -6.75 -9.13 3.29
CA ALA A 65 -8.14 -9.53 3.42
C ALA A 65 -8.45 -9.85 4.89
N VAL A 66 -9.45 -9.19 5.47
CA VAL A 66 -9.85 -9.39 6.87
C VAL A 66 -11.03 -10.35 6.96
N THR A 67 -12.05 -10.15 6.13
CA THR A 67 -13.27 -10.96 6.09
C THR A 67 -14.03 -10.72 4.78
N GLY A 68 -14.97 -11.60 4.44
CA GLY A 68 -15.78 -11.54 3.22
C GLY A 68 -15.04 -12.09 2.00
N GLY A 69 -15.37 -13.32 1.58
CA GLY A 69 -14.77 -13.93 0.39
C GLY A 69 -13.39 -14.58 0.62
N ILE A 70 -13.05 -15.53 -0.26
CA ILE A 70 -11.70 -16.08 -0.37
C ILE A 70 -10.99 -15.23 -1.42
N LEU A 71 -9.93 -14.53 -1.01
CA LEU A 71 -8.98 -13.92 -1.95
C LEU A 71 -7.87 -14.93 -2.22
N ASP A 72 -7.86 -15.49 -3.43
CA ASP A 72 -6.80 -16.38 -3.91
C ASP A 72 -5.61 -15.60 -4.50
N ASN A 73 -4.61 -16.32 -5.03
CA ASN A 73 -3.41 -15.71 -5.61
C ASN A 73 -3.73 -14.81 -6.82
N GLU A 74 -4.65 -15.24 -7.67
CA GLU A 74 -5.01 -14.49 -8.89
C GLU A 74 -5.70 -13.18 -8.52
N GLN A 75 -6.64 -13.22 -7.58
CA GLN A 75 -7.33 -12.03 -7.10
C GLN A 75 -6.39 -11.09 -6.33
N CYS A 76 -5.45 -11.63 -5.53
CA CYS A 76 -4.41 -10.83 -4.90
C CYS A 76 -3.54 -10.12 -5.95
N ALA A 77 -3.19 -10.81 -7.03
CA ALA A 77 -2.44 -10.24 -8.15
C ALA A 77 -3.23 -9.16 -8.87
N ILE A 78 -4.52 -9.37 -9.13
CA ILE A 78 -5.39 -8.35 -9.74
C ILE A 78 -5.43 -7.08 -8.88
N ILE A 79 -5.64 -7.21 -7.57
CA ILE A 79 -5.62 -6.06 -6.65
C ILE A 79 -4.27 -5.35 -6.69
N GLY A 80 -3.18 -6.12 -6.63
CA GLY A 80 -1.82 -5.60 -6.70
C GLY A 80 -1.57 -4.81 -7.98
N ILE A 81 -1.93 -5.37 -9.14
CA ILE A 81 -1.76 -4.75 -10.45
C ILE A 81 -2.65 -3.50 -10.60
N LEU A 82 -3.89 -3.52 -10.11
CA LEU A 82 -4.78 -2.35 -10.16
C LEU A 82 -4.18 -1.17 -9.38
N ILE A 83 -3.67 -1.42 -8.17
CA ILE A 83 -2.98 -0.40 -7.37
C ILE A 83 -1.70 0.06 -8.08
N TYR A 84 -0.94 -0.89 -8.63
CA TYR A 84 0.31 -0.61 -9.33
C TYR A 84 0.10 0.23 -10.60
N SER A 85 -1.05 0.08 -11.25
CA SER A 85 -1.40 0.82 -12.46
C SER A 85 -1.77 2.27 -12.17
N ASP A 86 -2.23 2.59 -10.95
CA ASP A 86 -2.45 3.96 -10.50
C ASP A 86 -1.11 4.65 -10.20
N GLN A 87 -0.56 5.31 -11.22
CA GLN A 87 0.74 5.98 -11.11
C GLN A 87 0.73 7.15 -10.11
N VAL A 88 -0.41 7.78 -9.83
CA VAL A 88 -0.50 8.85 -8.83
C VAL A 88 -0.32 8.26 -7.44
N LEU A 89 -1.01 7.15 -7.16
CA LEU A 89 -0.87 6.43 -5.90
C LEU A 89 0.53 5.83 -5.74
N VAL A 90 1.08 5.20 -6.78
CA VAL A 90 2.45 4.63 -6.73
C VAL A 90 3.48 5.71 -6.44
N ARG A 91 3.42 6.88 -7.09
CA ARG A 91 4.30 8.02 -6.77
C ARG A 91 4.15 8.48 -5.32
N LYS A 92 2.92 8.53 -4.81
CA LYS A 92 2.65 8.89 -3.41
C LYS A 92 3.25 7.86 -2.46
N LEU A 93 3.14 6.56 -2.76
CA LEU A 93 3.72 5.49 -1.95
C LEU A 93 5.25 5.58 -1.92
N ILE A 94 5.89 5.73 -3.08
CA ILE A 94 7.35 5.88 -3.21
C ILE A 94 7.84 7.10 -2.42
N ARG A 95 7.19 8.27 -2.59
CA ARG A 95 7.54 9.51 -1.87
C ARG A 95 7.44 9.34 -0.35
N LEU A 96 6.51 8.52 0.13
CA LEU A 96 6.30 8.22 1.56
C LEU A 96 7.22 7.09 2.07
N GLY A 97 8.19 6.67 1.26
CA GLY A 97 9.18 5.66 1.60
C GLY A 97 8.63 4.25 1.70
N PHE A 98 7.56 3.94 0.96
CA PHE A 98 7.21 2.57 0.65
C PHE A 98 7.97 2.10 -0.59
N ASP A 99 8.46 0.87 -0.56
CA ASP A 99 9.19 0.22 -1.66
C ASP A 99 8.59 -1.11 -2.10
N THR A 100 7.67 -1.65 -1.30
CA THR A 100 7.07 -2.96 -1.53
C THR A 100 5.57 -2.84 -1.34
N LEU A 101 4.79 -3.27 -2.34
CA LEU A 101 3.35 -3.49 -2.22
C LEU A 101 3.13 -4.99 -1.98
N GLU A 102 2.42 -5.33 -0.91
CA GLU A 102 2.14 -6.72 -0.55
C GLU A 102 0.63 -6.90 -0.37
N VAL A 103 0.03 -7.89 -1.01
CA VAL A 103 -1.40 -8.22 -0.91
C VAL A 103 -1.52 -9.64 -0.41
N PHE A 104 -2.21 -9.83 0.73
CA PHE A 104 -2.46 -11.15 1.31
C PHE A 104 -3.95 -11.45 1.38
N GLY A 105 -4.34 -12.61 0.88
CA GLY A 105 -5.66 -13.19 1.03
C GLY A 105 -5.91 -13.79 2.41
N THR A 106 -7.13 -14.31 2.62
CA THR A 106 -7.55 -14.92 3.88
C THR A 106 -7.04 -16.35 4.09
N ARG A 107 -6.72 -17.08 3.01
CA ARG A 107 -6.32 -18.50 3.03
C ARG A 107 -4.97 -18.78 2.36
N GLY A 108 -4.03 -17.83 2.45
CA GLY A 108 -2.67 -18.00 1.91
C GLY A 108 -2.47 -17.48 0.49
N GLY A 109 -3.44 -16.76 -0.07
CA GLY A 109 -3.21 -15.95 -1.27
C GLY A 109 -2.14 -14.90 -0.99
N GLU A 110 -1.14 -14.76 -1.84
CA GLU A 110 -0.08 -13.75 -1.70
C GLU A 110 0.34 -13.19 -3.06
N TYR A 111 0.50 -11.88 -3.11
CA TYR A 111 1.11 -11.18 -4.23
C TYR A 111 1.97 -10.04 -3.71
N THR A 112 3.21 -9.96 -4.19
CA THR A 112 4.17 -8.93 -3.79
C THR A 112 4.85 -8.34 -5.02
N ILE A 113 4.96 -7.00 -5.07
CA ILE A 113 5.63 -6.28 -6.15
C ILE A 113 6.46 -5.11 -5.61
N GLY A 114 7.62 -4.89 -6.21
CA GLY A 114 8.48 -3.75 -5.92
C GLY A 114 7.95 -2.45 -6.54
N LEU A 115 7.99 -1.36 -5.79
CA LEU A 115 7.57 -0.03 -6.22
C LEU A 115 8.73 0.72 -6.90
N THR A 116 9.30 0.12 -7.95
CA THR A 116 10.51 0.62 -8.63
C THR A 116 10.25 1.13 -10.06
N THR A 117 9.04 0.88 -10.59
CA THR A 117 8.42 1.45 -11.82
C THR A 117 8.94 2.80 -12.29
N LEU A 118 9.03 3.73 -11.35
CA LEU A 118 9.20 5.15 -11.64
C LEU A 118 10.59 5.69 -11.28
N LEU A 119 11.54 4.79 -11.00
CA LEU A 119 12.90 5.11 -10.56
C LEU A 119 13.97 4.81 -11.62
N LEU A 120 13.56 4.18 -12.74
CA LEU A 120 14.39 3.93 -13.90
C LEU A 120 14.11 5.01 -14.96
N THR A 121 14.66 6.20 -14.75
CA THR A 121 14.79 7.26 -15.77
C THR A 121 16.11 7.98 -15.59
#